data_AF-C7EMZ4-F1
#
_entry.id   AF-C7EMZ4-F1
#
_cell.length_a   1.000
_cell.length_b   1.000
_cell.length_c   1.000
_cell.angle_alpha   90.00
_cell.angle_beta   90.00
_cell.angle_gamma   90.00
#
_symmetry.space_group_name_H-M   'P 1'
#
loop_
_entity.id
_entity.type
_entity.pdbx_description
1 polymer ?
#
loop_
_entity_poly.entity_id
_entity_poly.type
_entity_poly.pdbx_seq_one_letter_code
_entity_poly.pdbx_strand_id
1 'polypeptide(L)'
;GMFVDADGIYHLYYQYNPTANVAGNQHWGHATSKDLFTWTNQQIAIFPGSAVEGVFSGSAVIDANNTSGMFGNQTNGVVAIYTINTPEQQTQEIAFSYDGGYTFEKYRNNPVLSPGGTNPTQ
;
A
#
# COMPACT_ATOMS: atom_id res chain seq x y z
N GLY A 1 -0.69 4.43 -5.73
CA GLY A 1 0.77 4.41 -5.82
C GLY A 1 1.22 3.83 -7.15
N MET A 2 2.48 4.04 -7.55
CA MET A 2 3.05 3.40 -8.74
C MET A 2 4.57 3.25 -8.57
N PHE A 3 5.13 2.15 -9.04
CA PHE A 3 6.58 1.95 -9.19
C PHE A 3 6.88 1.08 -10.42
N VAL A 4 8.15 1.00 -10.80
CA VAL A 4 8.64 0.07 -11.83
C VAL A 4 9.66 -0.87 -11.19
N ASP A 5 9.53 -2.17 -11.43
CA ASP A 5 10.46 -3.18 -10.91
C ASP A 5 11.73 -3.31 -11.77
N ALA A 6 12.66 -4.17 -11.33
CA ALA A 6 13.92 -4.41 -12.02
C ALA A 6 13.74 -5.11 -13.39
N ASP A 7 12.59 -5.75 -13.62
CA ASP A 7 12.24 -6.41 -14.87
C ASP A 7 11.51 -5.47 -15.84
N GLY A 8 11.34 -4.20 -15.47
CA GLY A 8 10.68 -3.17 -16.27
C GLY A 8 9.16 -3.26 -16.25
N ILE A 9 8.57 -3.94 -15.26
CA ILE A 9 7.12 -4.01 -15.05
C ILE A 9 6.68 -2.81 -14.22
N TYR A 10 5.74 -2.04 -14.77
CA TYR A 10 5.04 -0.98 -14.06
C TYR A 10 3.93 -1.56 -13.22
N HIS A 11 3.93 -1.25 -11.93
CA HIS A 11 2.86 -1.58 -10.98
C HIS A 11 2.04 -0.33 -10.69
N LEU A 12 0.74 -0.35 -11.02
CA LEU A 12 -0.21 0.71 -10.72
C LEU A 12 -1.20 0.26 -9.64
N TYR A 13 -1.34 1.06 -8.59
CA TYR A 13 -2.36 0.89 -7.55
C TYR A 13 -3.33 2.05 -7.56
N TYR A 14 -4.61 1.74 -7.38
CA TYR A 14 -5.71 2.70 -7.48
C TYR A 14 -6.79 2.45 -6.43
N GLN A 15 -7.53 3.51 -6.08
CA GLN A 15 -8.67 3.42 -5.18
C GLN A 15 -9.75 2.56 -5.82
N TYR A 16 -10.13 1.47 -5.16
CA TYR A 16 -11.06 0.49 -5.71
C TYR A 16 -12.18 0.14 -4.73
N ASN A 17 -13.42 0.23 -5.20
CA ASN A 17 -14.57 -0.34 -4.50
C ASN A 17 -15.04 -1.57 -5.31
N PRO A 18 -14.78 -2.81 -4.83
CA PRO A 18 -15.17 -4.02 -5.56
C PRO A 18 -16.68 -4.28 -5.58
N THR A 19 -17.44 -3.59 -4.72
CA THR A 19 -18.86 -3.88 -4.49
C THR A 19 -19.83 -2.85 -5.10
N ALA A 20 -19.34 -1.67 -5.47
CA ALA A 20 -20.17 -0.62 -6.04
C ALA A 20 -19.36 0.37 -6.89
N ASN A 21 -20.04 1.10 -7.76
CA ASN A 21 -19.46 2.17 -8.59
C ASN A 21 -19.45 3.55 -7.89
N VAL A 22 -19.48 3.56 -6.55
CA VAL A 22 -19.44 4.77 -5.71
C VAL A 22 -18.39 4.62 -4.61
N ALA A 23 -18.01 5.72 -3.94
CA ALA A 23 -17.09 5.67 -2.80
C ALA A 23 -17.74 5.00 -1.56
N GLY A 24 -16.94 4.35 -0.70
CA GLY A 24 -17.41 3.81 0.59
C GLY A 24 -16.84 2.46 1.05
N ASN A 25 -15.99 1.81 0.24
CA ASN A 25 -15.33 0.54 0.57
C ASN A 25 -13.96 0.44 -0.12
N GLN A 26 -13.11 1.44 0.14
CA GLN A 26 -11.86 1.62 -0.59
C GLN A 26 -10.82 0.55 -0.24
N HIS A 27 -10.35 -0.11 -1.28
CA HIS A 27 -9.20 -1.01 -1.33
C HIS A 27 -8.12 -0.39 -2.23
N TRP A 28 -6.93 -0.99 -2.25
CA TRP A 28 -6.00 -0.82 -3.37
C TRP A 28 -6.22 -1.90 -4.41
N GLY A 29 -6.85 -1.53 -5.53
CA GLY A 29 -6.79 -2.32 -6.76
C GLY A 29 -5.39 -2.28 -7.35
N HIS A 30 -5.05 -3.26 -8.19
CA HIS A 30 -3.72 -3.42 -8.76
C HIS A 30 -3.79 -3.83 -10.23
N ALA A 31 -2.93 -3.22 -11.05
CA ALA A 31 -2.69 -3.63 -12.42
C ALA A 31 -1.20 -3.50 -12.76
N THR A 32 -0.74 -4.34 -13.67
CA THR A 32 0.66 -4.35 -14.15
C THR A 32 0.73 -4.09 -15.64
N SER A 33 1.80 -3.45 -16.10
CA SER A 33 2.04 -3.17 -17.53
C SER A 33 3.53 -3.19 -17.86
N LYS A 34 3.87 -3.47 -19.12
CA LYS A 34 5.24 -3.32 -19.66
C LYS A 34 5.44 -2.02 -20.44
N ASP A 35 4.35 -1.37 -20.83
CA ASP A 35 4.34 -0.27 -21.81
C ASP A 35 3.50 0.94 -21.36
N LEU A 36 2.94 0.90 -20.14
CA LEU A 36 1.98 1.88 -19.58
C LEU A 36 0.67 2.04 -20.37
N PHE A 37 0.43 1.19 -21.37
CA PHE A 37 -0.73 1.27 -22.25
C PHE A 37 -1.61 0.03 -22.14
N THR A 38 -0.98 -1.15 -22.19
CA THR A 38 -1.63 -2.45 -22.06
C THR A 38 -1.51 -2.91 -20.61
N TRP A 39 -2.65 -3.07 -19.93
CA TRP A 39 -2.71 -3.40 -18.51
C TRP A 39 -3.29 -4.79 -18.28
N THR A 40 -2.64 -5.55 -17.38
CA THR A 40 -3.18 -6.81 -16.84
C THR A 40 -3.70 -6.55 -15.43
N ASN A 41 -4.98 -6.84 -15.20
CA ASN A 41 -5.57 -6.76 -13.87
C ASN A 41 -4.97 -7.83 -12.96
N GLN A 42 -4.65 -7.42 -11.74
CA GLN A 42 -4.17 -8.30 -10.69
C GLN A 42 -5.23 -8.42 -9.59
N GLN A 43 -4.95 -9.27 -8.59
CA GLN A 43 -5.78 -9.32 -7.39
C GLN A 43 -5.70 -7.99 -6.62
N ILE A 44 -6.66 -7.77 -5.73
CA ILE A 44 -6.61 -6.62 -4.81
C ILE A 44 -5.35 -6.73 -3.96
N ALA A 45 -4.55 -5.67 -3.92
CA ALA A 45 -3.26 -5.66 -3.25
C ALA A 45 -3.38 -5.40 -1.73
N ILE A 46 -4.28 -4.49 -1.33
CA ILE A 46 -4.49 -4.14 0.09
C ILE A 46 -5.99 -4.05 0.39
N PHE A 47 -6.40 -4.79 1.41
CA PHE A 47 -7.76 -4.80 1.95
C PHE A 47 -7.87 -3.93 3.21
N PRO A 48 -9.02 -3.28 3.46
CA PRO A 48 -9.30 -2.67 4.75
C PRO A 48 -9.31 -3.75 5.84
N GLY A 49 -8.91 -3.40 7.06
CA GLY A 49 -8.88 -4.33 8.19
C GLY A 49 -10.27 -4.57 8.80
N SER A 50 -11.21 -3.66 8.56
CA SER A 50 -12.57 -3.72 9.09
C SER A 50 -13.56 -3.03 8.16
N ALA A 51 -14.86 -3.21 8.40
CA ALA A 51 -15.93 -2.63 7.57
C ALA A 51 -16.03 -1.09 7.66
N VAL A 52 -15.37 -0.47 8.65
CA VAL A 52 -15.37 0.98 8.85
C VAL A 52 -14.09 1.64 8.32
N GLU A 53 -13.13 0.85 7.86
CA GLU A 53 -11.87 1.34 7.29
C GLU A 53 -11.97 1.50 5.77
N GLY A 54 -11.33 2.55 5.27
CA GLY A 54 -10.97 2.68 3.86
C GLY A 54 -9.46 2.75 3.69
N VAL A 55 -8.91 1.95 2.78
CA VAL A 55 -7.53 2.05 2.32
C VAL A 55 -7.43 3.19 1.32
N PHE A 56 -7.02 4.35 1.80
CA PHE A 56 -6.96 5.59 1.01
C PHE A 56 -5.65 5.69 0.23
N SER A 57 -5.52 6.78 -0.53
CA SER A 57 -4.38 7.02 -1.41
C SER A 57 -3.03 6.89 -0.70
N GLY A 58 -2.00 6.63 -1.50
CA GLY A 58 -0.63 6.54 -1.04
C GLY A 58 0.33 6.16 -2.17
N SER A 59 1.55 5.84 -1.78
CA SER A 59 2.69 5.53 -2.65
C SER A 59 3.27 4.15 -2.32
N ALA A 60 4.10 3.63 -3.23
CA ALA A 60 4.84 2.39 -3.01
C ALA A 60 6.29 2.61 -3.47
N VAL A 61 7.25 2.01 -2.76
CA VAL A 61 8.69 2.14 -3.03
C VAL A 61 9.37 0.78 -2.92
N ILE A 62 10.41 0.56 -3.72
CA ILE A 62 11.30 -0.60 -3.56
C ILE A 62 12.36 -0.24 -2.50
N ASP A 63 12.41 -1.00 -1.42
CA ASP A 63 13.41 -0.84 -0.36
C ASP A 63 14.64 -1.71 -0.62
N ALA A 64 15.36 -1.39 -1.70
CA ALA A 64 16.46 -2.22 -2.21
C ALA A 64 17.62 -2.42 -1.22
N ASN A 65 17.79 -1.49 -0.28
CA ASN A 65 18.83 -1.52 0.75
C ASN A 65 18.32 -2.05 2.10
N ASN A 66 17.09 -2.57 2.15
CA ASN A 66 16.43 -3.06 3.35
C ASN A 66 16.53 -2.09 4.54
N THR A 67 16.33 -0.79 4.28
CA THR A 67 16.38 0.26 5.30
C THR A 67 15.23 0.14 6.31
N SER A 68 14.13 -0.50 5.91
CA SER A 68 13.02 -0.86 6.80
C SER A 68 13.36 -2.02 7.75
N GLY A 69 14.36 -2.84 7.42
CA GLY A 69 14.73 -4.06 8.15
C GLY A 69 13.80 -5.25 7.94
N MET A 70 12.82 -5.17 7.03
CA MET A 70 11.79 -6.21 6.85
C MET A 70 12.19 -7.30 5.86
N PHE A 71 13.10 -7.04 4.92
CA PHE A 71 13.30 -7.88 3.73
C PHE A 71 14.51 -8.81 3.79
N GLY A 72 15.21 -8.90 4.91
CA GLY A 72 16.43 -9.73 5.02
C GLY A 72 17.47 -9.36 3.94
N ASN A 73 17.77 -10.31 3.04
CA ASN A 73 18.68 -10.13 1.90
C ASN A 73 17.98 -9.83 0.56
N GLN A 74 16.66 -9.68 0.56
CA GLN A 74 15.87 -9.41 -0.65
C GLN A 74 16.02 -7.93 -1.07
N THR A 75 16.25 -7.69 -2.36
CA THR A 75 16.44 -6.34 -2.93
C THR A 75 15.24 -5.80 -3.72
N ASN A 76 14.20 -6.62 -3.91
CA ASN A 76 12.95 -6.25 -4.58
C ASN A 76 11.76 -6.19 -3.61
N GLY A 77 12.02 -6.05 -2.31
CA GLY A 77 10.98 -5.83 -1.30
C GLY A 77 10.28 -4.49 -1.51
N VAL A 78 8.95 -4.49 -1.47
CA VAL A 78 8.14 -3.29 -1.74
C VAL A 78 7.46 -2.83 -0.45
N VAL A 79 7.58 -1.55 -0.13
CA VAL A 79 6.88 -0.90 0.97
C VAL A 79 5.76 -0.04 0.39
N ALA A 80 4.51 -0.34 0.75
CA ALA A 80 3.38 0.56 0.53
C ALA A 80 3.27 1.51 1.73
N ILE A 81 3.11 2.81 1.47
CA ILE A 81 2.81 3.84 2.46
C ILE A 81 1.48 4.45 2.07
N TYR A 82 0.48 4.34 2.93
CA TYR A 82 -0.90 4.68 2.60
C TYR A 82 -1.66 5.21 3.80
N THR A 83 -2.76 5.91 3.52
CA THR A 83 -3.65 6.39 4.57
C THR A 83 -4.70 5.33 4.90
N ILE A 84 -4.91 5.03 6.18
CA ILE A 84 -6.16 4.41 6.64
C ILE A 84 -7.10 5.52 7.11
N ASN A 85 -8.30 5.55 6.52
CA ASN A 85 -9.37 6.46 6.89
C ASN A 85 -10.46 5.69 7.62
N THR A 86 -10.75 6.08 8.86
CA THR A 86 -11.95 5.70 9.62
C THR A 86 -12.86 6.92 9.81
N PRO A 87 -14.08 6.77 10.35
CA PRO A 87 -14.92 7.93 10.69
C PRO A 87 -14.26 8.89 11.69
N GLU A 88 -13.36 8.39 12.54
CA GLU A 88 -12.74 9.12 13.63
C GLU A 88 -11.40 9.78 13.23
N GLN A 89 -10.61 9.13 12.37
CA GLN A 89 -9.25 9.58 12.08
C GLN A 89 -8.70 9.13 10.72
N GLN A 90 -7.66 9.83 10.27
CA GLN A 90 -6.80 9.44 9.16
C GLN A 90 -5.38 9.23 9.66
N THR A 91 -4.85 8.01 9.52
CA THR A 91 -3.49 7.67 9.96
C THR A 91 -2.63 7.25 8.78
N GLN A 92 -1.31 7.38 8.90
CA GLN A 92 -0.39 6.83 7.91
C GLN A 92 0.07 5.45 8.36
N GLU A 93 -0.09 4.49 7.47
CA GLU A 93 0.22 3.10 7.66
C GLU A 93 1.22 2.64 6.60
N ILE A 94 1.97 1.59 6.93
CA ILE A 94 2.82 0.89 5.98
C ILE A 94 2.46 -0.59 5.88
N ALA A 95 2.74 -1.18 4.72
CA ALA A 95 2.64 -2.61 4.49
C ALA A 95 3.80 -3.08 3.60
N PHE A 96 4.19 -4.34 3.75
CA PHE A 96 5.34 -4.93 3.09
C PHE A 96 4.92 -6.02 2.12
N SER A 97 5.48 -6.00 0.93
CA SER A 97 5.31 -7.06 -0.04
C SER A 97 6.65 -7.76 -0.29
N TYR A 98 6.63 -9.08 -0.09
CA TYR A 98 7.76 -9.97 -0.32
C TYR A 98 7.72 -10.62 -1.70
N ASP A 99 6.64 -10.46 -2.46
CA ASP A 99 6.41 -11.07 -3.77
C ASP A 99 6.48 -10.08 -4.94
N GLY A 100 7.09 -8.91 -4.73
CA GLY A 100 7.29 -7.90 -5.78
C GLY A 100 6.09 -6.95 -5.96
N GLY A 101 5.28 -6.77 -4.93
CA GLY A 101 4.16 -5.83 -4.91
C GLY A 101 2.81 -6.43 -5.31
N TYR A 102 2.65 -7.75 -5.28
CA TYR A 102 1.36 -8.38 -5.59
C TYR A 102 0.49 -8.56 -4.34
N THR A 103 1.08 -9.04 -3.25
CA THR A 103 0.42 -9.15 -1.95
C THR A 103 1.17 -8.37 -0.88
N PHE A 104 0.42 -7.81 0.08
CA PHE A 104 0.98 -6.97 1.14
C PHE A 104 0.55 -7.43 2.54
N GLU A 105 1.53 -7.49 3.44
CA GLU A 105 1.34 -7.70 4.87
C GLU A 105 1.40 -6.37 5.62
N LYS A 106 0.34 -6.02 6.36
CA LYS A 106 0.31 -4.78 7.14
C LYS A 106 1.37 -4.81 8.26
N TYR A 107 2.03 -3.68 8.50
CA TYR A 107 2.97 -3.59 9.61
C TYR A 107 2.23 -3.73 10.95
N ARG A 108 2.67 -4.70 11.76
CA ARG A 108 2.03 -5.05 13.03
C ARG A 108 1.89 -3.90 14.03
N ASN A 109 2.74 -2.87 13.94
CA ASN A 109 2.73 -1.72 14.84
C ASN A 109 2.20 -0.45 14.14
N ASN A 110 1.40 -0.60 13.08
CA ASN A 110 0.66 0.54 12.54
C ASN A 110 -0.23 1.18 13.63
N PRO A 111 -0.49 2.49 13.54
CA PRO A 111 -0.02 3.42 12.50
C PRO A 111 1.40 3.94 12.72
N VAL A 112 2.10 4.28 11.64
CA VAL A 112 3.44 4.92 11.71
C VAL A 112 3.36 6.43 11.95
N LEU A 113 2.24 7.07 11.58
CA LEU A 113 1.94 8.46 11.94
C LEU A 113 0.44 8.60 12.26
N SER A 114 0.13 9.31 13.35
CA SER A 114 -1.26 9.62 13.76
C SER A 114 -1.44 11.12 13.98
N PRO A 115 -2.60 11.70 13.63
CA PRO A 115 -2.92 13.09 13.96
C PRO A 115 -3.01 13.27 15.48
N GLY A 116 -2.38 14.31 16.04
CA GLY A 116 -2.64 14.76 17.42
C GLY A 116 -1.77 14.17 18.54
N GLY A 117 -0.66 13.48 18.25
CA GLY A 117 0.31 13.11 19.29
C GLY A 117 1.13 14.32 19.75
N THR A 118 0.77 14.94 20.88
CA THR A 118 1.74 15.70 21.67
C THR A 118 2.69 14.70 22.31
N ASN A 119 3.98 14.77 21.99
CA ASN A 119 5.01 14.10 22.78
C ASN A 119 5.13 14.84 24.11
N PRO A 120 4.96 14.19 25.29
CA PRO A 120 5.49 14.74 26.52
C PRO A 120 6.99 14.46 26.69
N THR A 121 7.61 13.61 25.85
CA THR A 121 8.99 13.12 26.06
C THR A 121 9.81 12.85 24.78
N GLN A 122 9.69 13.66 23.72
CA GLN A 122 10.81 13.88 22.80
C GLN A 122 11.32 15.30 22.98
#